data_AF-A0A662CQ53-F1
#
_entry.id   AF-A0A662CQ53-F1
#
_cell.length_a   1.000
_cell.length_b   1.000
_cell.length_c   1.000
_cell.angle_alpha   90.00
_cell.angle_beta   90.00
_cell.angle_gamma   90.00
#
_symmetry.space_group_name_H-M   'P 1'
#
loop_
_entity.id
_entity.type
_entity.pdbx_description
1 polymer ?
#
loop_
_entity_poly.entity_id
_entity_poly.type
_entity_poly.pdbx_seq_one_letter_code
_entity_poly.pdbx_strand_id
1 'polypeptide(L)'
;MNSQQLYKMALLALHCGLRAGEIFNLTWGDVDLKEGTLLIRDPKNRTNRVAYMTEEVKAMFKAKDKGEPGELVFKSKKGGRIREIYNSFDRVVNALGLNEGKTDPQNRVVFHTLRHTFASWLAIQGTPLHVIKEFLGHKTLKMTERYRHLMPDVKKRAVQALEWAFREANGQGKVMELKTEEED
;
A
#
# COMPACT_ATOMS: atom_id res chain seq x y z
N MET A 1 -10.99 23.11 0.53
CA MET A 1 -9.93 22.42 -0.21
C MET A 1 -9.99 22.87 -1.65
N ASN A 2 -8.85 23.14 -2.30
CA ASN A 2 -8.82 23.39 -3.75
C ASN A 2 -8.59 22.07 -4.51
N SER A 3 -8.83 22.07 -5.82
CA SER A 3 -8.69 20.86 -6.67
C SER A 3 -7.27 20.28 -6.62
N GLN A 4 -6.26 21.14 -6.66
CA GLN A 4 -4.84 20.73 -6.61
C GLN A 4 -4.48 20.00 -5.33
N GLN A 5 -4.97 20.46 -4.18
CA GLN A 5 -4.71 19.81 -2.90
C GLN A 5 -5.38 18.44 -2.81
N LEU A 6 -6.61 18.32 -3.31
CA LEU A 6 -7.31 17.03 -3.38
C LEU A 6 -6.54 16.04 -4.25
N TYR A 7 -6.09 16.46 -5.43
CA TYR A 7 -5.25 15.65 -6.31
C TYR A 7 -4.00 15.11 -5.60
N LYS A 8 -3.24 16.00 -4.94
CA LYS A 8 -2.01 15.61 -4.23
C LYS A 8 -2.28 14.61 -3.09
N MET A 9 -3.39 14.76 -2.37
CA MET A 9 -3.78 13.81 -1.34
C MET A 9 -4.26 12.48 -1.92
N ALA A 10 -5.01 12.50 -3.02
CA ALA A 10 -5.40 11.29 -3.74
C ALA A 10 -4.17 10.52 -4.25
N LEU A 11 -3.17 11.24 -4.78
CA LEU A 11 -1.90 10.66 -5.22
C LEU A 11 -1.20 9.90 -4.08
N LEU A 12 -1.14 10.48 -2.87
CA LEU A 12 -0.56 9.79 -1.71
C LEU A 12 -1.36 8.55 -1.29
N ALA A 13 -2.69 8.60 -1.35
CA ALA A 13 -3.52 7.44 -1.04
C ALA A 13 -3.31 6.31 -2.06
N LEU A 14 -3.17 6.65 -3.34
CA LEU A 14 -3.02 5.70 -4.44
C LEU A 14 -1.60 5.15 -4.61
N HIS A 15 -0.56 5.97 -4.43
CA HIS A 15 0.84 5.58 -4.70
C HIS A 15 1.59 5.13 -3.44
N CYS A 16 1.13 5.51 -2.26
CA CYS A 16 1.78 5.18 -0.99
C CYS A 16 0.85 4.43 -0.02
N GLY A 17 -0.42 4.20 -0.41
CA GLY A 17 -1.38 3.46 0.40
C GLY A 17 -1.78 4.18 1.69
N LEU A 18 -1.65 5.50 1.82
CA LEU A 18 -1.97 6.21 3.06
C LEU A 18 -3.49 6.28 3.32
N ARG A 19 -3.87 6.25 4.60
CA ARG A 19 -5.24 6.60 5.04
C ARG A 19 -5.41 8.12 5.00
N ALA A 20 -6.64 8.59 4.80
CA ALA A 20 -6.97 10.01 4.87
C ALA A 20 -6.47 10.67 6.16
N GLY A 21 -6.71 10.04 7.31
CA GLY A 21 -6.23 10.53 8.60
C GLY A 21 -4.70 10.60 8.71
N GLU A 22 -3.95 9.71 8.05
CA GLU A 22 -2.49 9.76 8.02
C GLU A 22 -2.03 10.96 7.18
N ILE A 23 -2.65 11.17 6.01
CA ILE A 23 -2.38 12.32 5.14
C ILE A 23 -2.68 13.65 5.88
N PHE A 24 -3.74 13.71 6.67
CA PHE A 24 -4.11 14.91 7.42
C PHE A 24 -3.14 15.29 8.54
N ASN A 25 -2.37 14.32 9.05
CA ASN A 25 -1.43 14.54 10.14
C ASN A 25 0.03 14.61 9.67
N LEU A 26 0.29 14.39 8.37
CA LEU A 26 1.63 14.41 7.81
C LEU A 26 2.23 15.82 7.91
N THR A 27 3.40 15.93 8.55
CA THR A 27 4.16 17.20 8.64
C THR A 27 5.36 17.20 7.71
N TRP A 28 5.97 18.36 7.46
CA TRP A 28 7.17 18.45 6.63
C TRP A 28 8.38 17.74 7.23
N GLY A 29 8.44 17.58 8.55
CA GLY A 29 9.45 16.79 9.24
C GLY A 29 9.30 15.28 9.05
N ASP A 30 8.16 14.81 8.55
CA ASP A 30 7.92 13.40 8.22
C ASP A 30 8.29 13.05 6.77
N VAL A 31 8.69 14.04 5.96
CA VAL A 31 8.98 13.89 4.53
C VAL A 31 10.48 13.86 4.29
N ASP A 32 11.02 12.70 3.93
CA ASP A 32 12.40 12.54 3.49
C ASP A 32 12.47 12.32 1.97
N LEU A 33 12.81 13.37 1.24
CA LEU A 33 12.93 13.31 -0.22
C LEU A 33 14.23 12.66 -0.71
N LYS A 34 15.24 12.56 0.16
CA LYS A 34 16.51 11.92 -0.18
C LYS A 34 16.33 10.41 -0.19
N GLU A 35 15.79 9.88 0.91
CA GLU A 35 15.51 8.45 1.05
C GLU A 35 14.20 8.04 0.36
N GLY A 36 13.36 9.02 -0.02
CA GLY A 36 12.07 8.76 -0.67
C GLY A 36 11.06 8.13 0.28
N THR A 37 11.05 8.58 1.54
CA THR A 37 10.24 7.98 2.60
C THR A 37 9.32 8.98 3.29
N LEU A 38 8.19 8.48 3.79
CA LEU A 38 7.22 9.20 4.61
C LEU A 38 7.10 8.49 5.95
N LEU A 39 7.38 9.19 7.04
CA LEU A 39 7.17 8.68 8.39
C LEU A 39 5.70 8.83 8.78
N ILE A 40 5.00 7.71 8.91
CA ILE A 40 3.59 7.69 9.28
C ILE A 40 3.48 7.40 10.78
N ARG A 41 3.14 8.44 11.54
CA ARG A 41 2.99 8.36 13.00
C ARG A 41 1.61 7.81 13.37
N ASP A 42 1.58 6.79 14.22
CA ASP A 42 0.34 6.30 14.85
C ASP A 42 0.36 6.59 16.36
N PRO A 43 -0.23 7.72 16.80
CA PRO A 43 -0.27 8.06 18.21
C PRO A 43 -1.13 7.09 19.04
N LYS A 44 -2.03 6.31 18.42
CA LYS A 44 -2.94 5.40 19.13
C LYS A 44 -2.31 4.04 19.42
N ASN A 45 -1.44 3.55 18.53
CA ASN A 45 -0.87 2.20 18.66
C ASN A 45 0.64 2.19 18.88
N ARG A 46 1.31 3.36 18.94
CA ARG A 46 2.77 3.52 19.12
C ARG A 46 3.65 2.81 18.08
N THR A 47 3.07 2.29 17.01
CA THR A 47 3.78 1.68 15.90
C THR A 47 3.83 2.65 14.74
N ASN A 48 4.96 3.35 14.62
CA ASN A 48 5.24 4.12 13.42
C ASN A 48 5.51 3.16 12.26
N ARG A 49 5.17 3.58 11.05
CA ARG A 49 5.54 2.86 9.83
C ARG A 49 6.14 3.83 8.82
N VAL A 50 6.93 3.28 7.91
CA VAL A 50 7.46 4.03 6.77
C VAL A 50 6.63 3.70 5.54
N ALA A 51 6.22 4.71 4.80
CA ALA A 51 5.71 4.56 3.44
C ALA A 51 6.78 5.04 2.45
N TYR A 52 6.83 4.42 1.28
CA TYR A 52 7.82 4.73 0.25
C TYR A 52 7.17 5.51 -0.89
N MET A 53 7.89 6.50 -1.39
CA MET A 53 7.43 7.36 -2.47
C MET A 53 7.77 6.75 -3.83
N THR A 54 6.80 6.78 -4.74
CA THR A 54 7.08 6.66 -6.16
C THR A 54 7.72 7.96 -6.68
N GLU A 55 8.33 7.92 -7.87
CA GLU A 55 8.93 9.12 -8.48
C GLU A 55 7.92 10.24 -8.69
N GLU A 56 6.66 9.91 -9.00
CA GLU A 56 5.58 10.89 -9.13
C GLU A 56 5.27 11.61 -7.80
N VAL A 57 5.28 10.86 -6.69
CA VAL A 57 5.10 11.44 -5.35
C VAL A 57 6.29 12.31 -4.96
N LYS A 58 7.52 11.88 -5.28
CA LYS A 58 8.73 12.71 -5.07
C LYS A 58 8.63 14.02 -5.86
N ALA A 59 8.24 13.96 -7.13
CA ALA A 59 8.06 15.14 -7.98
C ALA A 59 6.99 16.08 -7.40
N MET A 60 5.87 15.55 -6.93
CA MET A 60 4.80 16.33 -6.28
C MET A 60 5.30 17.11 -5.06
N PHE A 61 6.11 16.49 -4.21
CA PHE A 61 6.70 17.15 -3.05
C PHE A 61 7.79 18.17 -3.43
N LYS A 62 8.63 17.87 -4.42
CA LYS A 62 9.64 18.82 -4.94
C LYS A 62 8.99 20.10 -5.49
N ALA A 63 7.83 19.98 -6.13
CA ALA A 63 7.08 21.10 -6.71
C ALA A 63 6.18 21.83 -5.69
N LYS A 64 6.25 21.50 -4.40
CA LYS A 64 5.41 22.10 -3.36
C LYS A 64 6.29 22.94 -2.43
N ASP A 65 5.81 24.14 -2.07
CA ASP A 65 6.49 25.00 -1.12
C ASP A 65 6.64 24.29 0.23
N LYS A 66 7.89 24.09 0.64
CA LYS A 66 8.23 23.44 1.90
C LYS A 66 7.91 24.38 3.07
N GLY A 67 7.32 23.83 4.12
CA GLY A 67 7.11 24.53 5.38
C GLY A 67 8.07 24.04 6.46
N GLU A 68 7.94 24.60 7.66
CA GLU A 68 8.73 24.20 8.82
C GLU A 68 8.46 22.74 9.22
N PRO A 69 9.42 22.02 9.84
CA PRO A 69 9.27 20.59 10.14
C PRO A 69 8.01 20.20 10.93
N GLY A 70 7.52 21.07 11.82
CA GLY A 70 6.30 20.85 12.60
C GLY A 70 5.00 21.19 11.87
N GLU A 71 5.08 21.80 10.69
CA GLU A 71 3.90 22.22 9.95
C GLU A 71 3.30 21.10 9.10
N LEU A 72 1.96 21.08 9.06
CA LEU A 72 1.21 20.16 8.20
C LEU A 72 1.53 20.41 6.72
N VAL A 73 1.77 19.32 5.99
CA VAL A 73 1.92 19.35 4.53
C VAL A 73 0.63 19.84 3.86
N PHE A 74 -0.51 19.41 4.39
CA PHE A 74 -1.84 19.76 3.90
C PHE A 74 -2.64 20.49 4.97
N LYS A 75 -2.79 21.81 4.78
CA LYS A 75 -3.57 22.69 5.66
C LYS A 75 -4.99 22.89 5.12
N SER A 76 -5.97 23.05 6.01
CA SER A 76 -7.33 23.47 5.64
C SER A 76 -7.34 24.93 5.17
N LYS A 77 -8.48 25.41 4.66
CA LYS A 77 -8.63 26.84 4.28
C LYS A 77 -8.38 27.79 5.46
N LYS A 78 -8.57 27.33 6.70
CA LYS A 78 -8.32 28.11 7.94
C LYS A 78 -6.91 27.90 8.50
N GLY A 79 -5.99 27.31 7.74
CA GLY A 79 -4.60 27.05 8.15
C GLY A 79 -4.41 25.82 9.06
N GLY A 80 -5.45 25.37 9.77
CA GLY A 80 -5.39 24.21 10.66
C GLY A 80 -5.58 22.85 9.97
N ARG A 81 -5.59 21.77 10.75
CA ARG A 81 -5.72 20.38 10.29
C ARG A 81 -7.00 20.13 9.48
N ILE A 82 -6.87 19.41 8.37
CA ILE A 82 -8.02 18.89 7.61
C ILE A 82 -8.71 17.79 8.43
N ARG A 83 -10.04 17.84 8.52
CA ARG A 83 -10.82 16.83 9.23
C ARG A 83 -11.45 15.80 8.30
N GLU A 84 -11.83 16.22 7.09
CA GLU A 84 -12.61 15.41 6.16
C GLU A 84 -12.26 15.72 4.69
N ILE A 85 -12.27 14.69 3.84
CA ILE A 85 -12.14 14.80 2.39
C ILE A 85 -13.48 14.68 1.65
N TYR A 86 -14.46 13.99 2.25
CA TYR A 86 -15.66 13.44 1.60
C TYR A 86 -16.32 14.39 0.61
N ASN A 87 -16.68 15.60 1.05
CA ASN A 87 -17.46 16.54 0.23
C ASN A 87 -16.81 17.00 -1.08
N SER A 88 -15.47 16.94 -1.22
CA SER A 88 -14.81 17.35 -2.47
C SER A 88 -14.48 16.16 -3.37
N PHE A 89 -14.12 15.02 -2.77
CA PHE A 89 -13.87 13.81 -3.54
C PHE A 89 -15.16 13.23 -4.10
N ASP A 90 -16.24 13.18 -3.31
CA ASP A 90 -17.54 12.68 -3.76
C ASP A 90 -18.10 13.50 -4.94
N ARG A 91 -17.85 14.82 -4.96
CA ARG A 91 -18.19 15.66 -6.11
C ARG A 91 -17.48 15.24 -7.39
N VAL A 92 -16.18 14.92 -7.30
CA VAL A 92 -15.40 14.44 -8.46
C VAL A 92 -15.90 13.07 -8.89
N VAL A 93 -16.13 12.16 -7.95
CA VAL A 93 -16.64 10.81 -8.21
C VAL A 93 -18.01 10.86 -8.89
N ASN A 94 -18.91 11.72 -8.42
CA ASN A 94 -20.24 11.92 -9.02
C ASN A 94 -20.13 12.55 -10.42
N ALA A 95 -19.28 13.56 -10.60
CA ALA A 95 -19.07 14.18 -11.92
C ALA A 95 -18.49 13.20 -12.95
N LEU A 96 -17.74 12.18 -12.51
CA LEU A 96 -17.21 11.10 -13.34
C LEU A 96 -18.19 9.92 -13.50
N GLY A 97 -19.37 9.97 -12.88
CA GLY A 97 -20.35 8.89 -12.94
C GLY A 97 -19.92 7.57 -12.28
N LEU A 98 -18.84 7.57 -11.49
CA LEU A 98 -18.22 6.32 -10.98
C LEU A 98 -19.10 5.56 -9.98
N ASN A 99 -20.10 6.23 -9.39
CA ASN A 99 -21.06 5.65 -8.47
C ASN A 99 -22.48 5.54 -9.04
N GLU A 100 -22.68 5.84 -10.33
CA GLU A 100 -24.00 5.71 -10.97
C GLU A 100 -24.47 4.25 -10.94
N GLY A 101 -25.74 4.05 -10.54
CA GLY A 101 -26.33 2.72 -10.37
C GLY A 101 -25.78 1.92 -9.17
N LYS A 102 -24.89 2.48 -8.34
CA LYS A 102 -24.33 1.80 -7.15
C LYS A 102 -25.17 2.09 -5.90
N THR A 103 -26.11 1.19 -5.60
CA THR A 103 -26.96 1.28 -4.41
C THR A 103 -26.27 0.80 -3.14
N ASP A 104 -25.49 -0.29 -3.23
CA ASP A 104 -24.71 -0.82 -2.11
C ASP A 104 -23.51 0.09 -1.76
N PRO A 105 -23.44 0.64 -0.54
CA PRO A 105 -22.31 1.45 -0.08
C PRO A 105 -20.94 0.77 -0.21
N GLN A 106 -20.87 -0.56 -0.12
CA GLN A 106 -19.62 -1.31 -0.23
C GLN A 106 -19.03 -1.28 -1.64
N ASN A 107 -19.86 -1.02 -2.65
CA ASN A 107 -19.47 -0.96 -4.05
C ASN A 107 -19.24 0.47 -4.54
N ARG A 108 -19.31 1.46 -3.66
CA ARG A 108 -19.08 2.86 -4.01
C ARG A 108 -17.59 3.19 -3.98
N VAL A 109 -17.17 3.97 -4.96
CA VAL A 109 -15.89 4.67 -4.97
C VAL A 109 -15.94 5.79 -3.94
N VAL A 110 -15.09 5.69 -2.93
CA VAL A 110 -14.85 6.70 -1.90
C VAL A 110 -13.35 6.93 -1.79
N PHE A 111 -12.91 7.92 -1.01
CA PHE A 111 -11.48 8.23 -0.92
C PHE A 111 -10.62 7.01 -0.48
N HIS A 112 -11.16 6.13 0.38
CA HIS A 112 -10.47 4.92 0.81
C HIS A 112 -10.27 3.89 -0.32
N THR A 113 -11.07 3.95 -1.39
CA THR A 113 -10.93 3.10 -2.58
C THR A 113 -9.57 3.26 -3.24
N LEU A 114 -8.94 4.44 -3.17
CA LEU A 114 -7.58 4.67 -3.68
C LEU A 114 -6.55 3.79 -2.98
N ARG A 115 -6.66 3.67 -1.65
CA ARG A 115 -5.80 2.79 -0.86
C ARG A 115 -6.10 1.31 -1.12
N HIS A 116 -7.34 0.94 -1.38
CA HIS A 116 -7.66 -0.40 -1.84
C HIS A 116 -7.01 -0.69 -3.20
N THR A 117 -7.01 0.29 -4.10
CA THR A 117 -6.41 0.18 -5.43
C THR A 117 -4.90 -0.04 -5.34
N PHE A 118 -4.19 0.73 -4.49
CA PHE A 118 -2.78 0.51 -4.18
C PHE A 118 -2.49 -0.95 -3.78
N ALA A 119 -3.26 -1.47 -2.82
CA ALA A 119 -3.08 -2.83 -2.33
C ALA A 119 -3.42 -3.90 -3.37
N SER A 120 -4.48 -3.68 -4.16
CA SER A 120 -4.86 -4.56 -5.26
C SER A 120 -3.77 -4.62 -6.33
N TRP A 121 -3.20 -3.49 -6.72
CA TRP A 121 -2.11 -3.46 -7.71
C TRP A 121 -0.84 -4.16 -7.22
N LEU A 122 -0.45 -3.97 -5.95
CA LEU A 122 0.65 -4.72 -5.37
C LEU A 122 0.39 -6.23 -5.37
N ALA A 123 -0.84 -6.64 -5.04
CA ALA A 123 -1.23 -8.05 -5.06
C ALA A 123 -1.17 -8.64 -6.48
N ILE A 124 -1.69 -7.91 -7.49
CA ILE A 124 -1.64 -8.30 -8.91
C ILE A 124 -0.19 -8.47 -9.39
N GLN A 125 0.73 -7.63 -8.92
CA GLN A 125 2.16 -7.74 -9.20
C GLN A 125 2.86 -8.89 -8.46
N GLY A 126 2.14 -9.64 -7.61
CA GLY A 126 2.69 -10.76 -6.85
C GLY A 126 3.38 -10.37 -5.54
N THR A 127 3.20 -9.13 -5.06
CA THR A 127 3.77 -8.71 -3.78
C THR A 127 3.22 -9.58 -2.65
N PRO A 128 4.07 -10.16 -1.78
CA PRO A 128 3.61 -11.01 -0.69
C PRO A 128 2.65 -10.29 0.28
N LEU A 129 1.61 -10.98 0.74
CA LEU A 129 0.58 -10.36 1.60
C LEU A 129 1.12 -9.78 2.91
N HIS A 130 2.21 -10.32 3.47
CA HIS A 130 2.83 -9.76 4.67
C HIS A 130 3.48 -8.40 4.39
N VAL A 131 4.12 -8.23 3.22
CA VAL A 131 4.66 -6.94 2.77
C VAL A 131 3.54 -5.94 2.53
N ILE A 132 2.44 -6.35 1.87
CA ILE A 132 1.26 -5.48 1.68
C ILE A 132 0.67 -5.08 3.04
N LYS A 133 0.57 -6.02 4.00
CA LYS A 133 0.10 -5.72 5.38
C LYS A 133 0.96 -4.64 6.05
N GLU A 134 2.28 -4.68 5.86
CA GLU A 134 3.21 -3.69 6.40
C GLU A 134 3.04 -2.33 5.73
N PHE A 135 3.00 -2.26 4.38
CA PHE A 135 2.73 -1.02 3.65
C PHE A 135 1.41 -0.37 4.09
N LEU A 136 0.39 -1.19 4.34
CA LEU A 136 -0.91 -0.72 4.77
C LEU A 136 -0.93 -0.39 6.28
N GLY A 137 0.01 -0.87 7.09
CA GLY A 137 -0.11 -0.81 8.54
C GLY A 137 -1.39 -1.49 9.01
N HIS A 138 -1.67 -2.68 8.49
CA HIS A 138 -2.75 -3.54 8.97
C HIS A 138 -2.30 -4.31 10.21
N LYS A 139 -3.14 -4.35 11.23
CA LYS A 139 -2.83 -5.04 12.50
C LYS A 139 -2.69 -6.55 12.28
N THR A 140 -3.62 -7.13 11.54
CA THR A 140 -3.67 -8.57 11.27
C THR A 140 -3.57 -8.85 9.78
N LEU A 141 -3.07 -10.04 9.42
CA LEU A 141 -3.02 -10.47 8.02
C LEU A 141 -4.42 -10.63 7.42
N LYS A 142 -5.42 -11.02 8.23
CA LYS A 142 -6.83 -11.15 7.86
C LYS A 142 -7.41 -9.90 7.18
N MET A 143 -6.96 -8.70 7.58
CA MET A 143 -7.40 -7.45 6.93
C MET A 143 -6.87 -7.32 5.48
N THR A 144 -5.71 -7.92 5.21
CA THR A 144 -5.03 -7.91 3.90
C THR A 144 -5.43 -9.10 3.03
N GLU A 145 -5.92 -10.20 3.62
CA GLU A 145 -6.37 -11.39 2.88
C GLU A 145 -7.44 -11.09 1.82
N ARG A 146 -8.18 -9.99 1.96
CA ARG A 146 -9.13 -9.54 0.95
C ARG A 146 -8.52 -9.33 -0.44
N TYR A 147 -7.21 -9.11 -0.56
CA TYR A 147 -6.51 -8.94 -1.84
C TYR A 147 -5.92 -10.25 -2.39
N ARG A 148 -5.96 -11.34 -1.61
CA ARG A 148 -5.35 -12.63 -1.97
C ARG A 148 -5.84 -13.17 -3.31
N HIS A 149 -7.12 -13.00 -3.60
CA HIS A 149 -7.75 -13.49 -4.83
C HIS A 149 -7.23 -12.80 -6.10
N LEU A 150 -6.54 -11.66 -5.97
CA LEU A 150 -5.93 -10.93 -7.08
C LEU A 150 -4.49 -11.36 -7.37
N MET A 151 -3.89 -12.16 -6.47
CA MET A 151 -2.50 -12.57 -6.62
C MET A 151 -2.34 -13.59 -7.75
N PRO A 152 -1.24 -13.55 -8.51
CA PRO A 152 -0.91 -14.58 -9.48
C PRO A 152 -0.90 -15.98 -8.85
N ASP A 153 -1.45 -16.97 -9.56
CA ASP A 153 -1.27 -18.37 -9.15
C ASP A 153 0.16 -18.82 -9.47
N VAL A 154 0.95 -18.99 -8.41
CA VAL A 154 2.36 -19.39 -8.50
C VAL A 154 2.58 -20.85 -8.10
N LYS A 155 1.53 -21.59 -7.72
CA LYS A 155 1.67 -22.94 -7.13
C LYS A 155 2.43 -23.89 -8.05
N LYS A 156 2.02 -23.99 -9.31
CA LYS A 156 2.65 -24.88 -10.30
C LYS A 156 4.11 -24.48 -10.56
N ARG A 157 4.36 -23.18 -10.74
CA ARG A 157 5.70 -22.65 -11.00
C ARG A 157 6.64 -22.87 -9.81
N ALA A 158 6.14 -22.75 -8.58
CA ALA A 158 6.93 -22.99 -7.38
C ALA A 158 7.40 -24.44 -7.27
N VAL A 159 6.52 -25.41 -7.54
CA VAL A 159 6.90 -26.84 -7.55
C VAL A 159 7.91 -27.14 -8.66
N GLN A 160 7.73 -26.57 -9.85
CA GLN A 160 8.68 -26.74 -10.96
C GLN A 160 10.05 -26.12 -10.66
N ALA A 161 10.09 -24.95 -10.00
CA ALA A 161 11.35 -24.33 -9.59
C ALA A 161 12.09 -25.16 -8.54
N LEU A 162 11.35 -25.78 -7.62
CA LEU A 162 11.91 -26.72 -6.64
C LEU A 162 12.54 -27.94 -7.32
N GLU A 163 11.82 -28.55 -8.27
CA GLU A 163 12.33 -29.70 -9.05
C GLU A 163 13.61 -29.34 -9.81
N TRP A 164 13.63 -28.17 -10.47
CA TRP A 164 14.80 -27.70 -11.18
C TRP A 164 16.01 -27.50 -10.25
N ALA A 165 15.81 -26.86 -9.08
CA ALA A 165 16.88 -26.67 -8.10
C ALA A 165 17.47 -28.00 -7.61
N PHE A 166 16.64 -29.03 -7.41
CA PHE A 166 17.12 -30.37 -7.09
C PHE A 166 17.88 -31.03 -8.23
N ARG A 167 17.49 -30.82 -9.50
CA ARG A 167 18.22 -31.38 -10.65
C ARG A 167 19.58 -30.74 -10.83
N GLU A 168 19.71 -29.43 -10.64
CA GLU A 168 21.02 -28.76 -10.65
C GLU A 168 21.91 -29.25 -9.50
N ALA A 169 21.35 -29.38 -8.29
CA ALA A 169 22.09 -29.90 -7.14
C ALA A 169 22.47 -31.39 -7.29
N ASN A 170 21.60 -32.21 -7.89
CA ASN A 170 21.81 -33.65 -8.08
C ASN A 170 22.70 -34.00 -9.27
N GLY A 171 23.24 -33.02 -10.01
CA GLY A 171 24.38 -33.25 -10.91
C GLY A 171 25.61 -33.87 -10.21
N GLN A 172 25.62 -33.93 -8.86
CA GLN A 172 26.63 -34.59 -8.03
C GLN A 172 26.08 -35.47 -6.88
N GLY A 173 24.76 -35.68 -6.79
CA GLY A 173 24.12 -36.36 -5.65
C GLY A 173 23.95 -37.87 -5.84
N LYS A 174 24.58 -38.69 -4.98
CA LYS A 174 24.40 -40.16 -4.95
C LYS A 174 23.14 -40.50 -4.16
N VAL A 175 22.17 -41.18 -4.78
CA VAL A 175 21.03 -41.77 -4.06
C VAL A 175 21.60 -42.86 -3.14
N MET A 176 21.41 -42.72 -1.82
CA MET A 176 21.82 -43.75 -0.86
C MET A 176 20.69 -44.75 -0.67
N GLU A 177 20.90 -45.98 -1.10
CA GLU A 177 20.03 -47.09 -0.71
C GLU A 177 20.28 -47.41 0.77
N LEU A 178 19.24 -47.25 1.59
CA LEU A 178 19.25 -47.72 2.96
C LEU A 178 18.93 -49.22 2.92
N LYS A 179 19.89 -50.06 3.34
CA LYS A 179 19.59 -51.47 3.59
C LYS A 179 18.60 -51.54 4.73
N THR A 180 17.42 -52.08 4.47
CA THR A 180 16.53 -52.57 5.53
C THR A 180 17.18 -53.83 6.09
N GLU A 181 17.59 -53.78 7.35
CA GLU A 181 17.91 -55.00 8.10
C GLU A 181 16.61 -55.80 8.21
N GLU A 182 16.50 -56.89 7.44
CA GLU A 182 15.50 -57.92 7.73
C GLU A 182 15.95 -58.60 9.03
N GLU A 183 15.07 -58.51 10.02
CA GLU A 183 15.20 -59.13 11.34
C GLU A 183 15.30 -60.66 11.18
N ASP A 184 16.40 -61.24 11.64
CA ASP A 184 16.56 -62.70 11.87
C ASP A 184 15.82 -63.15 13.14
#